data_AF-T2IDG7-F1
#
_entry.id   AF-T2IDG7-F1
#
_cell.length_a   1.000
_cell.length_b   1.000
_cell.length_c   1.000
_cell.angle_alpha   90.00
_cell.angle_beta   90.00
_cell.angle_gamma   90.00
#
_symmetry.space_group_name_H-M   'P 1'
#
loop_
_entity.id
_entity.type
_entity.pdbx_description
1 polymer ?
#
loop_
_entity_poly.entity_id
_entity_poly.type
_entity_poly.pdbx_seq_one_letter_code
_entity_poly.pdbx_strand_id
1 'polypeptide(L)'
;MQPSRSQGMEIQKITGLEPRHFADLVRASQLVFDPTGGVFGRRLHVDWSVFGLSPHIIDNLRKLGEKYQYSSPHVPMEIIWVQLTPETRSWFIDHKDRLWEIEEAYPPMDED
;
A
#
# COMPACT_ATOMS: atom_id res chain seq x y z
N MET A 1 -15.53 9.80 -14.45
CA MET A 1 -14.52 9.65 -15.53
C MET A 1 -13.90 8.28 -15.34
N GLN A 2 -13.95 7.41 -16.36
CA GLN A 2 -13.16 6.18 -16.35
C GLN A 2 -11.69 6.59 -16.52
N PRO A 3 -10.78 6.14 -15.66
CA PRO A 3 -9.38 6.41 -15.87
C PRO A 3 -8.91 5.67 -17.13
N SER A 4 -8.05 6.33 -17.91
CA SER A 4 -7.62 5.85 -19.21
C SER A 4 -6.22 5.27 -19.14
N ARG A 5 -5.96 4.25 -19.95
CA ARG A 5 -4.63 3.62 -20.13
C ARG A 5 -3.48 4.63 -20.36
N SER A 6 -3.79 5.81 -20.90
CA SER A 6 -2.85 6.92 -21.06
C SER A 6 -2.36 7.52 -19.74
N GLN A 7 -3.22 7.64 -18.72
CA GLN A 7 -2.86 8.20 -17.41
C GLN A 7 -1.89 7.28 -16.67
N GLY A 8 -2.11 5.96 -16.75
CA GLY A 8 -1.19 5.00 -16.15
C GLY A 8 0.21 5.05 -16.79
N MET A 9 0.30 5.15 -18.12
CA MET A 9 1.59 5.30 -18.81
C MET A 9 2.32 6.59 -18.40
N GLU A 10 1.58 7.68 -18.18
CA GLU A 10 2.16 8.95 -17.73
C GLU A 10 2.71 8.87 -16.30
N ILE A 11 1.95 8.26 -15.38
CA ILE A 11 2.41 7.99 -14.01
C ILE A 11 3.71 7.20 -14.03
N GLN A 12 3.75 6.09 -14.77
CA GLN A 12 4.95 5.26 -14.88
C GLN A 12 6.14 6.04 -15.44
N LYS A 13 5.93 6.86 -16.48
CA LYS A 13 7.01 7.65 -17.10
C LYS A 13 7.61 8.70 -16.16
N ILE A 14 6.77 9.36 -15.35
CA ILE A 14 7.21 10.44 -14.46
C ILE A 14 7.86 9.89 -13.18
N THR A 15 7.29 8.82 -12.63
CA THR A 15 7.63 8.33 -11.28
C THR A 15 8.52 7.08 -11.29
N GLY A 16 8.59 6.39 -12.43
CA GLY A 16 9.18 5.06 -12.52
C GLY A 16 8.43 4.01 -11.67
N LEU A 17 7.14 4.23 -11.38
CA LEU A 17 6.29 3.26 -10.72
C LEU A 17 5.67 2.30 -11.73
N GLU A 18 5.73 1.01 -11.45
CA GLU A 18 5.20 -0.06 -12.29
C GLU A 18 3.99 -0.71 -11.60
N PRO A 19 3.13 -1.44 -12.35
CA PRO A 19 1.96 -2.11 -11.76
C PRO A 19 2.29 -2.99 -10.54
N ARG A 20 3.47 -3.63 -10.52
CA ARG A 20 3.93 -4.42 -9.37
C ARG A 20 4.05 -3.57 -8.09
N HIS A 21 4.63 -2.37 -8.19
CA HIS A 21 4.79 -1.48 -7.03
C HIS A 21 3.44 -1.07 -6.45
N PHE A 22 2.43 -0.89 -7.31
CA PHE A 22 1.07 -0.60 -6.86
C PHE A 22 0.42 -1.80 -6.15
N ALA A 23 0.67 -3.02 -6.64
CA ALA A 23 0.21 -4.23 -5.95
C ALA A 23 0.86 -4.36 -4.56
N ASP A 24 2.17 -4.11 -4.47
CA ASP A 24 2.91 -4.15 -3.21
C ASP A 24 2.42 -3.05 -2.25
N LEU A 25 2.11 -1.85 -2.76
CA LEU A 25 1.51 -0.78 -1.96
C LEU A 25 0.14 -1.19 -1.39
N VAL A 26 -0.69 -1.87 -2.19
CA VAL A 26 -1.99 -2.35 -1.72
C VAL A 26 -1.80 -3.39 -0.61
N ARG A 27 -0.88 -4.34 -0.75
CA ARG A 27 -0.58 -5.34 0.30
C ARG A 27 -0.05 -4.67 1.58
N ALA A 28 0.93 -3.79 1.45
CA ALA A 28 1.44 -3.02 2.59
C ALA A 28 0.31 -2.21 3.28
N SER A 29 -0.59 -1.62 2.50
CA SER A 29 -1.74 -0.87 3.05
C SER A 29 -2.71 -1.78 3.80
N GLN A 30 -2.98 -2.98 3.28
CA GLN A 30 -3.80 -3.98 3.97
C GLN A 30 -3.19 -4.37 5.32
N LEU A 31 -1.87 -4.55 5.39
CA LEU A 31 -1.14 -4.81 6.64
C LEU A 31 -1.16 -3.61 7.61
N VAL A 32 -1.05 -2.38 7.10
CA VAL A 32 -1.17 -1.17 7.93
C VAL A 32 -2.58 -1.03 8.52
N PHE A 33 -3.61 -1.46 7.78
CA PHE A 33 -4.97 -1.50 8.26
C PHE A 33 -5.21 -2.62 9.28
N ASP A 34 -4.82 -3.83 8.94
CA ASP A 34 -4.96 -5.02 9.78
C ASP A 34 -3.65 -5.83 9.81
N PRO A 35 -2.75 -5.50 10.74
CA PRO A 35 -1.46 -6.20 10.86
C PRO A 35 -1.59 -7.63 11.38
N THR A 36 -2.81 -8.06 11.73
CA THR A 36 -3.08 -9.43 12.17
C THR A 36 -3.47 -10.34 11.01
N GLY A 37 -3.66 -9.80 9.80
CA GLY A 37 -4.12 -10.58 8.65
C GLY A 37 -5.52 -11.17 8.82
N GLY A 38 -6.39 -10.53 9.63
CA GLY A 38 -7.75 -11.00 9.91
C GLY A 38 -7.87 -11.97 11.09
N VAL A 39 -6.78 -12.24 11.84
CA VAL A 39 -6.81 -13.15 12.99
C VAL A 39 -7.52 -12.51 14.18
N PHE A 40 -8.77 -12.93 14.39
CA PHE A 40 -9.63 -12.43 15.45
C PHE A 40 -9.04 -12.68 16.85
N GLY A 41 -9.07 -11.67 17.72
CA GLY A 41 -8.62 -11.77 19.11
C GLY A 41 -7.17 -11.37 19.37
N ARG A 42 -6.37 -11.05 18.34
CA ARG A 42 -5.04 -10.46 18.50
C ARG A 42 -5.10 -8.93 18.37
N ARG A 43 -4.35 -8.23 19.21
CA ARG A 43 -4.02 -6.81 19.03
C ARG A 43 -2.52 -6.71 18.88
N LEU A 44 -2.05 -6.48 17.66
CA LEU A 44 -0.64 -6.18 17.39
C LEU A 44 -0.48 -4.67 17.33
N HIS A 45 0.33 -4.11 18.22
CA HIS A 45 0.77 -2.73 18.08
C HIS A 45 2.05 -2.72 17.25
N VAL A 46 1.99 -2.08 16.10
CA VAL A 46 3.11 -1.97 15.15
C VAL A 46 3.60 -0.53 15.12
N ASP A 47 4.90 -0.35 15.30
CA ASP A 47 5.54 0.94 15.07
C ASP A 47 5.89 1.08 13.58
N TRP A 48 4.99 1.71 12.83
CA TRP A 48 5.17 1.97 11.41
C TRP A 48 6.24 3.03 11.10
N SER A 49 6.67 3.81 12.10
CA SER A 49 7.62 4.89 11.88
C SER A 49 9.00 4.39 11.44
N VAL A 50 9.34 3.14 11.76
CA VAL A 50 10.58 2.48 11.32
C VAL A 50 10.68 2.35 9.80
N PHE A 51 9.54 2.39 9.09
CA PHE A 51 9.46 2.39 7.61
C PHE A 51 9.34 3.80 7.02
N GLY A 52 9.59 4.84 7.81
CA GLY A 52 9.46 6.23 7.39
C GLY A 52 8.01 6.71 7.25
N LEU A 53 7.04 5.98 7.82
CA LEU A 53 5.63 6.34 7.74
C LEU A 53 5.27 7.41 8.79
N SER A 54 4.95 8.61 8.33
CA SER A 54 4.38 9.67 9.18
C SER A 54 2.92 9.34 9.54
N PRO A 55 2.34 9.94 10.61
CA PRO A 55 0.94 9.73 10.96
C PRO A 55 -0.04 10.00 9.81
N HIS A 56 0.24 10.99 8.96
CA HIS A 56 -0.60 11.32 7.80
C HIS A 56 -0.52 10.26 6.70
N ILE A 57 0.67 9.69 6.46
CA ILE A 57 0.85 8.58 5.53
C ILE A 57 0.14 7.34 6.07
N ILE A 58 0.32 7.00 7.36
CA ILE A 58 -0.35 5.87 8.02
C ILE A 58 -1.86 5.97 7.86
N ASP A 59 -2.46 7.14 8.11
CA ASP A 59 -3.90 7.33 7.98
C ASP A 59 -4.39 7.16 6.53
N ASN A 60 -3.60 7.59 5.55
CA ASN A 60 -3.94 7.39 4.14
C ASN A 60 -3.84 5.92 3.73
N LEU A 61 -2.78 5.22 4.14
CA LEU A 61 -2.58 3.79 3.87
C LEU A 61 -3.63 2.94 4.59
N ARG A 62 -4.01 3.28 5.83
CA ARG A 62 -5.08 2.59 6.57
C ARG A 62 -6.40 2.64 5.83
N LYS A 63 -6.79 3.81 5.31
CA LYS A 63 -8.01 3.98 4.50
C LYS A 63 -7.95 3.19 3.19
N LEU A 64 -6.77 3.16 2.56
CA LEU A 64 -6.55 2.39 1.33
C LEU A 64 -6.65 0.88 1.62
N GLY A 65 -6.00 0.42 2.69
CA GLY A 65 -6.01 -0.96 3.15
C GLY A 65 -7.40 -1.44 3.50
N GLU A 66 -8.16 -0.66 4.28
CA GLU A 66 -9.57 -0.95 4.60
C GLU A 66 -10.39 -1.16 3.33
N LYS A 67 -10.29 -0.21 2.39
CA LYS A 67 -11.05 -0.25 1.14
C LYS A 67 -10.74 -1.50 0.30
N TYR A 68 -9.50 -1.95 0.32
CA TYR A 68 -9.04 -3.08 -0.48
C TYR A 68 -8.80 -4.36 0.33
N GLN A 69 -9.22 -4.44 1.59
CA GLN A 69 -8.87 -5.51 2.53
C GLN A 69 -9.07 -6.92 1.95
N TYR A 70 -10.18 -7.13 1.22
CA TYR A 70 -10.55 -8.41 0.62
C TYR A 70 -10.42 -8.44 -0.90
N SER A 71 -9.71 -7.46 -1.47
CA SER A 71 -9.53 -7.32 -2.91
C SER A 71 -8.20 -7.90 -3.37
N SER A 72 -8.15 -8.36 -4.62
CA SER A 72 -6.88 -8.62 -5.31
C SER A 72 -6.04 -7.33 -5.32
N PRO A 73 -4.71 -7.41 -5.05
CA PRO A 73 -3.84 -6.23 -5.05
C PRO A 73 -3.62 -5.65 -6.46
N HIS A 74 -4.02 -6.37 -7.51
CA HIS A 74 -3.87 -5.95 -8.92
C HIS A 74 -4.95 -4.93 -9.34
N VAL A 75 -5.08 -3.85 -8.58
CA VAL A 75 -5.96 -2.73 -8.89
C VAL A 75 -5.28 -1.82 -9.93
N PRO A 76 -6.00 -1.26 -10.91
CA PRO A 76 -5.42 -0.31 -11.87
C PRO A 76 -4.68 0.85 -11.18
N MET A 77 -3.46 1.14 -11.63
CA MET A 77 -2.54 2.09 -11.00
C MET A 77 -3.12 3.49 -10.87
N GLU A 78 -3.81 3.96 -11.90
CA GLU A 78 -4.57 5.21 -11.93
C GLU A 78 -5.58 5.35 -10.77
N ILE A 79 -6.27 4.26 -10.43
CA ILE A 79 -7.31 4.24 -9.40
C ILE A 79 -6.65 4.37 -8.04
N ILE A 80 -5.54 3.65 -7.81
CA ILE A 80 -4.79 3.77 -6.56
C ILE A 80 -4.16 5.15 -6.46
N TRP A 81 -3.52 5.63 -7.51
CA TRP A 81 -2.80 6.90 -7.53
C TRP A 81 -3.65 8.08 -7.09
N VAL A 82 -4.89 8.20 -7.59
CA VAL A 82 -5.81 9.30 -7.23
C VAL A 82 -6.27 9.27 -5.77
N GLN A 83 -6.13 8.15 -5.07
CA GLN A 83 -6.51 7.99 -3.66
C GLN A 83 -5.37 8.34 -2.69
N LEU A 84 -4.15 8.45 -3.20
CA LEU A 84 -2.98 8.82 -2.40
C LEU A 84 -2.93 10.34 -2.21
N THR A 85 -2.63 10.77 -0.99
CA THR A 85 -2.26 12.16 -0.72
C THR A 85 -0.90 12.49 -1.35
N PRO A 86 -0.57 13.77 -1.57
CA PRO A 86 0.75 14.16 -2.09
C PRO A 86 1.92 13.65 -1.26
N GLU A 87 1.77 13.63 0.07
CA GLU A 87 2.78 13.10 1.00
C GLU A 87 2.99 11.59 0.80
N THR A 88 1.90 10.81 0.79
CA THR A 88 1.97 9.36 0.55
C THR A 88 2.54 9.04 -0.83
N ARG A 89 2.23 9.83 -1.86
CA ARG A 89 2.83 9.66 -3.20
C ARG A 89 4.34 9.87 -3.18
N SER A 90 4.80 10.91 -2.49
CA SER A 90 6.23 11.20 -2.38
C SER A 90 6.95 10.07 -1.66
N TRP A 91 6.42 9.65 -0.50
CA TRP A 91 6.94 8.49 0.24
C TRP A 91 6.94 7.22 -0.62
N PHE A 92 5.85 6.92 -1.33
CA PHE A 92 5.73 5.73 -2.16
C PHE A 92 6.77 5.71 -3.28
N ILE A 93 7.02 6.85 -3.94
CA ILE A 93 8.08 6.95 -4.96
C ILE A 93 9.44 6.61 -4.36
N ASP A 94 9.74 7.14 -3.18
CA ASP A 94 11.03 6.96 -2.50
C ASP A 94 11.24 5.53 -1.96
N HIS A 95 10.15 4.80 -1.67
CA HIS A 95 10.18 3.49 -1.01
C HIS A 95 9.66 2.34 -1.89
N LYS A 96 9.34 2.58 -3.16
CA LYS A 96 8.71 1.61 -4.07
C LYS A 96 9.41 0.25 -4.15
N ASP A 97 10.74 0.23 -4.03
CA ASP A 97 11.56 -0.97 -4.13
C ASP A 97 11.78 -1.67 -2.75
N ARG A 98 11.19 -1.13 -1.68
CA ARG A 98 11.36 -1.59 -0.28
C ARG A 98 10.04 -1.93 0.42
N LEU A 99 8.92 -1.88 -0.28
CA LEU A 99 7.61 -2.21 0.30
C LEU A 99 7.51 -3.65 0.81
N TRP A 100 8.29 -4.57 0.24
CA TRP A 100 8.40 -5.95 0.71
C TRP A 100 8.91 -6.05 2.16
N GLU A 101 9.67 -5.07 2.67
CA GLU A 101 10.15 -5.06 4.06
C GLU A 101 8.98 -4.97 5.06
N ILE A 102 7.87 -4.33 4.66
CA ILE A 102 6.63 -4.29 5.45
C ILE A 102 5.97 -5.67 5.49
N GLU A 103 5.96 -6.37 4.35
CA GLU A 103 5.38 -7.71 4.24
C GLU A 103 6.21 -8.74 5.03
N GLU A 104 7.54 -8.66 4.99
CA GLU A 104 8.42 -9.56 5.74
C GLU A 104 8.42 -9.31 7.24
N ALA A 105 8.20 -8.08 7.69
CA ALA A 105 8.08 -7.78 9.12
C ALA A 105 6.79 -8.37 9.72
N TYR A 106 5.77 -8.57 8.89
CA TYR A 106 4.44 -9.05 9.29
C TYR A 106 3.91 -10.10 8.31
N PRO A 107 4.62 -11.24 8.16
CA PRO A 107 4.22 -12.25 7.22
C PRO A 107 2.84 -12.79 7.67
N PRO A 108 1.94 -13.11 6.72
CA PRO A 108 0.81 -13.97 7.04
C PRO A 108 1.40 -15.22 7.68
N MET A 109 1.00 -15.55 8.92
CA MET A 109 1.29 -16.88 9.44
C MET A 109 0.48 -17.82 8.55
N ASP A 110 1.13 -18.44 7.56
CA ASP A 110 0.61 -19.66 6.95
C ASP A 110 0.30 -20.61 8.13
N GLU A 111 -0.95 -21.06 8.19
CA GLU A 111 -1.32 -22.17 9.07
C GLU A 111 -0.48 -23.38 8.63
N ASP A 112 0.49 -23.77 9.46
CA ASP A 112 1.05 -25.14 9.43
C ASP A 112 -0.06 -26.20 9.54
#